data_AF-A0A7N2N139-F1
#
_entry.id   AF-A0A7N2N139-F1
#
_cell.length_a   1.000
_cell.length_b   1.000
_cell.length_c   1.000
_cell.angle_alpha   90.00
_cell.angle_beta   90.00
_cell.angle_gamma   90.00
#
_symmetry.space_group_name_H-M   'P 1'
#
loop_
_entity.id
_entity.type
_entity.pdbx_description
1 polymer ?
#
loop_
_entity_poly.entity_id
_entity_poly.type
_entity_poly.pdbx_seq_one_letter_code
_entity_poly.pdbx_strand_id
1 'polypeptide(L)'
;MENIQYAEELVREFLVFRGFTNTLKTFESELGTDIGKGFQVDKILDLIFSVYVPKFQAEKLIGLLSFFKKCFSSASETVLIATLSKLEVSILRYYIAHAIQSGRRDKVVDLFEMNGNEFLQRGKDWTAWFAIPYIKNPNLDPEFRIYFSKEWYEALRLSVRNFFSEIFNGTHILQSNSYIYNII
;
A
#
# COMPACT_ATOMS: atom_id res chain seq x y z
N MET A 1 -12.86 -2.64 -18.27
CA MET A 1 -14.23 -2.24 -17.90
C MET A 1 -15.09 -3.40 -17.42
N GLU A 2 -15.14 -4.54 -18.12
CA GLU A 2 -16.08 -5.63 -17.79
C GLU A 2 -15.98 -6.19 -16.36
N ASN A 3 -14.77 -6.37 -15.81
CA ASN A 3 -14.61 -7.05 -14.52
C ASN A 3 -15.05 -6.20 -13.30
N ILE A 4 -14.86 -4.87 -13.36
CA ILE A 4 -15.30 -3.95 -12.29
C ILE A 4 -16.78 -3.65 -12.42
N GLN A 5 -17.29 -3.42 -13.64
CA GLN A 5 -18.73 -3.25 -13.86
C GLN A 5 -19.51 -4.50 -13.47
N TYR A 6 -18.97 -5.69 -13.77
CA TYR A 6 -19.55 -6.96 -13.33
C TYR A 6 -19.55 -7.11 -11.81
N ALA A 7 -18.46 -6.73 -11.13
CA ALA A 7 -18.42 -6.73 -9.67
C ALA A 7 -19.43 -5.74 -9.07
N GLU A 8 -19.57 -4.55 -9.64
CA GLU A 8 -20.58 -3.57 -9.24
C GLU A 8 -22.01 -4.10 -9.46
N GLU A 9 -22.26 -4.79 -10.57
CA GLU A 9 -23.54 -5.45 -10.85
C GLU A 9 -23.82 -6.56 -9.83
N LEU A 10 -22.86 -7.42 -9.52
CA LEU A 10 -23.02 -8.44 -8.49
C LEU A 10 -23.32 -7.84 -7.11
N VAL A 11 -22.68 -6.72 -6.75
CA VAL A 11 -22.97 -6.01 -5.50
C VAL A 11 -24.39 -5.44 -5.54
N ARG A 12 -24.83 -4.82 -6.65
CA ARG A 12 -26.23 -4.34 -6.79
C ARG A 12 -27.21 -5.49 -6.63
N GLU A 13 -27.00 -6.59 -7.36
CA GLU A 13 -27.86 -7.78 -7.30
C GLU A 13 -27.93 -8.35 -5.88
N PHE A 14 -26.80 -8.45 -5.18
CA PHE A 14 -26.74 -8.91 -3.80
C PHE A 14 -27.54 -8.00 -2.86
N LEU A 15 -27.37 -6.68 -2.96
CA LEU A 15 -28.08 -5.71 -2.13
C LEU A 15 -29.60 -5.73 -2.40
N VAL A 16 -30.00 -5.88 -3.67
CA VAL A 16 -31.40 -6.05 -4.07
C VAL A 16 -31.98 -7.34 -3.48
N PHE A 17 -31.30 -8.47 -3.65
CA PHE A 17 -31.77 -9.78 -3.19
C PHE A 17 -31.96 -9.84 -1.66
N ARG A 18 -31.11 -9.13 -0.91
CA ARG A 18 -31.22 -9.04 0.56
C ARG A 18 -32.17 -7.96 1.06
N GLY A 19 -32.72 -7.12 0.18
CA GLY A 19 -33.61 -6.02 0.54
C GLY A 19 -32.91 -4.82 1.20
N PHE A 20 -31.61 -4.65 0.98
CA PHE A 20 -30.81 -3.55 1.54
C PHE A 20 -30.97 -2.25 0.73
N THR A 21 -32.21 -1.78 0.58
CA THR A 21 -32.56 -0.66 -0.33
C THR A 21 -31.88 0.67 0.05
N ASN A 22 -31.74 0.97 1.35
CA ASN A 22 -31.00 2.15 1.79
C ASN A 22 -29.51 2.07 1.46
N THR A 23 -28.89 0.91 1.68
CA THR A 23 -27.47 0.69 1.35
C THR A 23 -27.23 0.74 -0.15
N LEU A 24 -28.14 0.19 -0.96
CA LEU A 24 -28.09 0.27 -2.42
C LEU A 24 -28.13 1.72 -2.90
N LYS A 25 -29.06 2.53 -2.36
CA LYS A 25 -29.17 3.95 -2.73
C LYS A 25 -27.91 4.73 -2.37
N THR A 26 -27.33 4.49 -1.20
CA THR A 26 -26.05 5.10 -0.81
C THR A 26 -24.92 4.65 -1.72
N PHE A 27 -24.82 3.35 -1.99
CA PHE A 27 -23.81 2.78 -2.89
C PHE A 27 -23.88 3.39 -4.29
N GLU A 28 -25.06 3.48 -4.90
CA GLU A 28 -25.26 4.10 -6.22
C GLU A 28 -24.93 5.60 -6.23
N SER A 29 -25.32 6.33 -5.18
CA SER A 29 -25.01 7.75 -5.04
C SER A 29 -23.51 8.01 -4.93
N GLU A 30 -22.78 7.17 -4.20
CA GLU A 30 -21.33 7.28 -4.05
C GLU A 30 -20.62 6.85 -5.34
N LEU A 31 -21.11 5.80 -6.00
CA LEU A 31 -20.58 5.30 -7.27
C LEU A 31 -20.69 6.33 -8.40
N GLY A 32 -21.76 7.13 -8.42
CA GLY A 32 -21.96 8.22 -9.38
C GLY A 32 -21.02 9.41 -9.21
N THR A 33 -20.23 9.47 -8.13
CA THR A 33 -19.23 10.51 -7.91
C THR A 33 -17.83 9.99 -8.24
N ASP A 34 -17.27 10.40 -9.40
CA ASP A 34 -15.88 10.08 -9.82
C ASP A 34 -14.81 10.67 -8.85
N ILE A 35 -15.28 11.42 -7.85
CA ILE A 35 -14.55 11.95 -6.68
C ILE A 35 -13.93 10.82 -5.83
N GLY A 36 -14.49 9.61 -5.88
CA GLY A 36 -14.06 8.48 -5.08
C GLY A 36 -12.62 8.01 -5.36
N LYS A 37 -12.13 8.07 -6.60
CA LYS A 37 -10.85 7.43 -6.98
C LYS A 37 -9.63 8.13 -6.37
N GLY A 38 -9.54 9.45 -6.47
CA GLY A 38 -8.46 10.23 -5.82
C GLY A 38 -8.57 10.20 -4.29
N PHE A 39 -9.79 10.30 -3.77
CA PHE A 39 -10.06 10.24 -2.34
C PHE A 39 -9.73 8.86 -1.72
N GLN A 40 -9.85 7.78 -2.50
CA GLN A 40 -9.42 6.43 -2.09
C GLN A 40 -7.90 6.35 -1.92
N VAL A 41 -7.13 6.93 -2.86
CA VAL A 41 -5.66 7.00 -2.74
C VAL A 41 -5.28 7.75 -1.47
N ASP A 42 -5.85 8.94 -1.24
CA ASP A 42 -5.58 9.73 -0.03
C ASP A 42 -5.90 8.97 1.26
N LYS A 43 -7.04 8.26 1.31
CA LYS A 43 -7.38 7.40 2.46
C LYS A 43 -6.36 6.28 2.71
N ILE A 44 -5.84 5.66 1.65
CA ILE A 44 -4.81 4.62 1.77
C ILE A 44 -3.51 5.22 2.34
N LEU A 45 -3.09 6.39 1.82
CA LEU A 45 -1.94 7.11 2.35
C LEU A 45 -2.15 7.48 3.82
N ASP A 46 -3.32 7.97 4.20
CA ASP A 46 -3.64 8.30 5.59
C ASP A 46 -3.64 7.06 6.49
N LEU A 47 -4.21 5.94 6.03
CA LEU A 47 -4.14 4.68 6.78
C LEU A 47 -2.69 4.26 7.01
N ILE A 48 -1.82 4.31 6.00
CA ILE A 48 -0.42 3.90 6.12
C ILE A 48 0.35 4.88 7.01
N PHE A 49 0.41 6.15 6.62
CA PHE A 49 1.35 7.14 7.17
C PHE A 49 0.80 7.92 8.35
N SER A 50 -0.51 8.03 8.51
CA SER A 50 -1.15 8.79 9.60
C SER A 50 -1.74 7.89 10.69
N VAL A 51 -2.01 6.61 10.39
CA VAL A 51 -2.64 5.67 11.34
C VAL A 51 -1.74 4.49 11.69
N TYR A 52 -1.41 3.63 10.73
CA TYR A 52 -0.77 2.35 11.02
C TYR A 52 0.69 2.48 11.43
N VAL A 53 1.47 3.32 10.74
CA VAL A 53 2.86 3.57 11.14
C VAL A 53 2.94 4.34 12.46
N PRO A 54 2.27 5.50 12.65
CA PRO A 54 2.41 6.27 13.88
C PRO A 54 1.87 5.57 15.13
N LYS A 55 0.86 4.70 14.98
CA LYS A 55 0.25 3.96 16.09
C LYS A 55 0.82 2.54 16.25
N PHE A 56 1.90 2.21 15.55
CA PHE A 56 2.58 0.91 15.62
C PHE A 56 1.68 -0.30 15.35
N GLN A 57 0.77 -0.19 14.37
CA GLN A 57 -0.19 -1.24 13.98
C GLN A 57 0.39 -2.10 12.84
N ALA A 58 1.52 -2.76 13.10
CA ALA A 58 2.23 -3.60 12.13
C ALA A 58 1.34 -4.65 11.44
N GLU A 59 0.52 -5.35 12.23
CA GLU A 59 -0.39 -6.38 11.71
C GLU A 59 -1.36 -5.83 10.65
N LYS A 60 -1.97 -4.67 10.92
CA LYS A 60 -2.89 -4.02 9.97
C LYS A 60 -2.18 -3.50 8.74
N LEU A 61 -0.97 -2.98 8.90
CA LEU A 61 -0.14 -2.50 7.79
C LEU A 61 0.21 -3.65 6.83
N ILE A 62 0.70 -4.76 7.38
CA ILE A 62 1.05 -5.96 6.59
C ILE A 62 -0.20 -6.58 5.98
N GLY A 63 -1.30 -6.64 6.73
CA GLY A 63 -2.59 -7.12 6.23
C GLY A 63 -3.07 -6.30 5.02
N LEU A 64 -2.96 -4.97 5.07
CA LEU A 64 -3.32 -4.08 3.97
C LEU A 64 -2.42 -4.32 2.74
N LEU A 65 -1.10 -4.40 2.91
CA LEU A 65 -0.16 -4.60 1.80
C LEU A 65 -0.33 -5.99 1.16
N SER A 66 -0.56 -7.01 2.00
CA SER A 66 -0.89 -8.38 1.57
C SER A 66 -2.20 -8.45 0.80
N PHE A 67 -3.22 -7.69 1.23
CA PHE A 67 -4.49 -7.58 0.52
C PHE A 67 -4.28 -7.04 -0.90
N PHE A 68 -3.54 -5.94 -1.07
CA PHE A 68 -3.25 -5.40 -2.40
C PHE A 68 -2.49 -6.38 -3.29
N LYS A 69 -1.50 -7.10 -2.75
CA LYS A 69 -0.81 -8.15 -3.50
C LYS A 69 -1.76 -9.23 -4.01
N LYS A 70 -2.71 -9.67 -3.17
CA LYS A 70 -3.72 -10.66 -3.58
C LYS A 70 -4.60 -10.12 -4.70
N CYS A 71 -5.06 -8.87 -4.60
CA CYS A 71 -5.84 -8.21 -5.64
C CYS A 71 -5.09 -8.12 -6.99
N PHE A 72 -3.78 -7.87 -6.97
CA PHE A 72 -2.98 -7.81 -8.20
C PHE A 72 -2.57 -9.18 -8.74
N SER A 73 -2.48 -10.18 -7.86
CA SER A 73 -2.18 -11.57 -8.25
C SER A 73 -3.29 -12.17 -9.12
N SER A 74 -4.55 -11.84 -8.86
CA SER A 74 -5.67 -12.26 -9.71
C SER A 74 -5.64 -11.63 -11.11
N ALA A 75 -4.95 -10.52 -11.31
CA ALA A 75 -4.85 -9.82 -12.59
C ALA A 75 -3.65 -10.27 -13.45
N SER A 76 -2.82 -11.22 -12.97
CA SER A 76 -1.58 -11.66 -13.62
C SER A 76 -0.55 -10.53 -13.86
N GLU A 77 -0.64 -9.42 -13.13
CA GLU A 77 0.21 -8.23 -13.31
C GLU A 77 1.51 -8.34 -12.52
N THR A 78 2.44 -9.15 -13.04
CA THR A 78 3.74 -9.43 -12.40
C THR A 78 4.56 -8.16 -12.11
N VAL A 79 4.46 -7.14 -12.97
CA VAL A 79 5.16 -5.85 -12.81
C VAL A 79 4.58 -5.03 -11.65
N LEU A 80 3.25 -4.98 -11.50
CA LEU A 80 2.61 -4.29 -10.38
C LEU A 80 2.97 -4.97 -9.04
N ILE A 81 2.95 -6.30 -9.00
CA ILE A 81 3.30 -7.05 -7.79
C ILE A 81 4.76 -6.81 -7.40
N ALA A 82 5.67 -6.80 -8.38
CA ALA A 82 7.08 -6.48 -8.15
C ALA A 82 7.26 -5.04 -7.62
N THR A 83 6.55 -4.08 -8.19
CA THR A 83 6.60 -2.67 -7.76
C THR A 83 6.02 -2.49 -6.37
N LEU A 84 4.86 -3.08 -6.08
CA LEU A 84 4.25 -3.09 -4.75
C LEU A 84 5.19 -3.73 -3.71
N SER A 85 5.88 -4.81 -4.08
CA SER A 85 6.83 -5.47 -3.15
C SER A 85 8.01 -4.57 -2.79
N LYS A 86 8.52 -3.77 -3.75
CA LYS A 86 9.55 -2.74 -3.46
C LYS A 86 9.04 -1.62 -2.56
N LEU A 87 7.81 -1.17 -2.80
CA LEU A 87 7.16 -0.15 -1.96
C LEU A 87 6.89 -0.66 -0.56
N GLU A 88 6.39 -1.90 -0.43
CA GLU A 88 6.18 -2.56 0.87
C GLU A 88 7.48 -2.62 1.67
N VAL A 89 8.60 -3.03 1.07
CA VAL A 89 9.91 -3.00 1.75
C VAL A 89 10.24 -1.60 2.26
N SER A 90 10.04 -0.57 1.43
CA SER A 90 10.30 0.81 1.83
C SER A 90 9.36 1.29 2.95
N ILE A 91 8.06 0.95 2.89
CA ILE A 91 7.07 1.26 3.92
C ILE A 91 7.43 0.59 5.25
N LEU A 92 7.86 -0.68 5.23
CA LEU A 92 8.28 -1.40 6.43
C LEU A 92 9.57 -0.82 7.01
N ARG A 93 10.53 -0.43 6.16
CA ARG A 93 11.73 0.28 6.62
C ARG A 93 11.39 1.63 7.26
N TYR A 94 10.41 2.34 6.71
CA TYR A 94 9.89 3.58 7.32
C TYR A 94 9.23 3.32 8.67
N TYR A 95 8.40 2.27 8.78
CA TYR A 95 7.81 1.85 10.06
C TYR A 95 8.89 1.62 11.12
N ILE A 96 9.95 0.89 10.75
CA ILE A 96 11.07 0.58 11.65
C ILE A 96 11.80 1.87 12.07
N ALA A 97 12.17 2.72 11.11
CA ALA A 97 12.85 4.00 11.40
C ALA A 97 12.00 4.88 12.35
N HIS A 98 10.69 4.98 12.08
CA HIS A 98 9.75 5.71 12.94
C HIS A 98 9.67 5.13 14.36
N ALA A 99 9.62 3.80 14.50
CA ALA A 99 9.61 3.14 15.80
C ALA A 99 10.90 3.37 16.58
N ILE A 100 12.06 3.30 15.93
CA ILE A 100 13.35 3.64 16.56
C ILE A 100 13.38 5.11 17.01
N GLN A 101 12.97 6.07 16.16
CA GLN A 101 12.91 7.50 16.51
C GLN A 101 11.96 7.77 17.69
N SER A 102 10.87 7.01 17.77
CA SER A 102 9.89 7.11 18.85
C SER A 102 10.30 6.38 20.13
N GLY A 103 11.50 5.78 20.18
CA GLY A 103 11.97 4.98 21.31
C GLY A 103 11.26 3.63 21.49
N ARG A 104 10.43 3.23 20.53
CA ARG A 104 9.61 2.00 20.54
C ARG A 104 10.30 0.84 19.84
N ARG A 105 11.50 0.49 20.33
CA ARG A 105 12.27 -0.67 19.83
C ARG A 105 11.52 -1.99 20.00
N ASP A 106 10.69 -2.10 21.04
CA ASP A 106 9.77 -3.21 21.28
C ASP A 106 8.92 -3.51 20.03
N LYS A 107 8.39 -2.47 19.39
CA LYS A 107 7.54 -2.62 18.20
C LYS A 107 8.28 -3.08 16.95
N VAL A 108 9.59 -2.90 16.90
CA VAL A 108 10.43 -3.44 15.83
C VAL A 108 10.68 -4.93 16.06
N VAL A 109 10.92 -5.33 17.30
CA VAL A 109 11.05 -6.74 17.67
C VAL A 109 9.75 -7.49 17.40
N ASP A 110 8.60 -6.96 17.86
CA ASP A 110 7.27 -7.53 17.59
C ASP A 110 7.05 -7.76 16.08
N LEU A 111 7.40 -6.76 15.24
CA LEU A 111 7.27 -6.85 13.78
C LEU A 111 8.09 -8.02 13.21
N PHE A 112 9.32 -8.18 13.67
CA PHE A 112 10.23 -9.24 13.24
C PHE A 112 9.86 -10.61 13.78
N GLU A 113 9.29 -10.72 14.98
CA GLU A 113 8.78 -12.00 15.49
C GLU A 113 7.57 -12.48 14.68
N MET A 114 6.67 -11.56 14.32
CA MET A 114 5.48 -11.88 13.54
C MET A 114 5.80 -12.30 12.10
N ASN A 115 6.80 -11.70 11.45
CA ASN A 115 7.01 -11.83 10.00
C ASN A 115 8.46 -12.15 9.59
N GLY A 116 9.34 -12.46 10.56
CA GLY A 116 10.78 -12.61 10.33
C GLY A 116 11.13 -13.67 9.29
N ASN A 117 10.42 -14.80 9.30
CA ASN A 117 10.62 -15.86 8.31
C ASN A 117 10.33 -15.39 6.87
N GLU A 118 9.32 -14.55 6.69
CA GLU A 118 8.97 -13.99 5.38
C GLU A 118 10.03 -12.97 4.93
N PHE A 119 10.54 -12.13 5.84
CA PHE A 119 11.62 -11.20 5.53
C PHE A 119 12.93 -11.90 5.15
N LEU A 120 13.27 -13.01 5.82
CA LEU A 120 14.47 -13.81 5.51
C LEU A 120 14.42 -14.46 4.13
N GLN A 121 13.24 -14.90 3.68
CA GLN A 121 13.07 -15.45 2.34
C GLN A 121 13.18 -14.39 1.23
N ARG A 122 12.93 -13.12 1.55
CA ARG A 122 12.98 -11.99 0.61
C ARG A 122 14.41 -11.48 0.34
N GLY A 123 15.44 -12.08 0.95
CA GLY A 123 16.85 -11.90 0.56
C GLY A 123 17.74 -11.24 1.60
N LYS A 124 19.02 -11.05 1.24
CA LYS A 124 20.10 -10.50 2.09
C LYS A 124 19.84 -9.08 2.61
N ASP A 125 18.91 -8.37 1.98
CA ASP A 125 18.59 -6.96 2.24
C ASP A 125 17.96 -6.70 3.61
N TRP A 126 17.48 -7.74 4.31
CA TRP A 126 16.90 -7.64 5.65
C TRP A 126 17.86 -8.03 6.77
N THR A 127 18.97 -8.70 6.48
CA THR A 127 19.89 -9.22 7.49
C THR A 127 20.41 -8.12 8.42
N ALA A 128 20.85 -7.00 7.87
CA ALA A 128 21.32 -5.85 8.66
C ALA A 128 20.18 -5.20 9.45
N TRP A 129 18.95 -5.22 8.93
CA TRP A 129 17.78 -4.64 9.57
C TRP A 129 17.36 -5.41 10.83
N PHE A 130 17.61 -6.72 10.93
CA PHE A 130 17.37 -7.47 12.16
C PHE A 130 18.25 -6.99 13.32
N ALA A 131 19.42 -6.41 13.03
CA ALA A 131 20.31 -5.85 14.05
C ALA A 131 19.89 -4.43 14.50
N ILE A 132 19.08 -3.71 13.70
CA ILE A 132 18.76 -2.29 13.93
C ILE A 132 18.18 -1.97 15.32
N PRO A 133 17.36 -2.82 15.99
CA PRO A 133 16.84 -2.48 17.31
C PRO A 133 17.94 -2.40 18.38
N TYR A 134 19.04 -3.13 18.16
CA TYR A 134 20.15 -3.27 19.10
C TYR A 134 21.28 -2.26 18.86
N ILE A 135 21.21 -1.51 17.75
CA ILE A 135 22.16 -0.43 17.45
C ILE A 135 21.79 0.81 18.27
N LYS A 136 22.78 1.41 18.95
CA LYS A 136 22.56 2.57 19.84
C LYS A 136 22.04 3.80 19.08
N ASN A 137 22.70 4.17 17.97
CA ASN A 137 22.38 5.35 17.17
C ASN A 137 22.26 5.00 15.67
N PRO A 138 21.17 4.32 15.23
CA PRO A 138 21.02 3.90 13.84
C PRO A 138 20.99 5.06 12.85
N ASN A 139 20.55 6.26 13.27
CA ASN A 139 20.56 7.46 12.44
C ASN A 139 21.97 7.97 12.08
N LEU A 140 23.00 7.57 12.82
CA LEU A 140 24.39 7.90 12.51
C LEU A 140 25.06 6.84 11.64
N ASP A 141 24.48 5.64 11.56
CA ASP A 141 25.01 4.54 10.78
C ASP A 141 24.87 4.83 9.27
N PRO A 142 25.94 4.74 8.46
CA PRO A 142 25.87 4.96 7.02
C PRO A 142 24.83 4.10 6.30
N GLU A 143 24.56 2.88 6.79
CA GLU A 143 23.59 1.97 6.20
C GLU A 143 22.15 2.43 6.44
N PHE A 144 21.86 3.00 7.61
CA PHE A 144 20.49 3.33 8.00
C PHE A 144 20.15 4.83 7.94
N ARG A 145 21.15 5.72 7.95
CA ARG A 145 20.97 7.19 8.06
C ARG A 145 19.93 7.76 7.09
N ILE A 146 19.94 7.29 5.83
CA ILE A 146 19.02 7.79 4.80
C ILE A 146 17.54 7.58 5.17
N TYR A 147 17.21 6.50 5.87
CA TYR A 147 15.83 6.15 6.23
C TYR A 147 15.25 7.03 7.35
N PHE A 148 16.11 7.81 8.02
CA PHE A 148 15.71 8.77 9.05
C PHE A 148 15.54 10.19 8.49
N SER A 149 15.80 10.41 7.19
CA SER A 149 15.73 11.73 6.56
C SER A 149 14.31 12.08 6.12
N LYS A 150 14.00 13.37 6.13
CA LYS A 150 12.69 13.89 5.70
C LYS A 150 12.49 13.70 4.19
N GLU A 151 13.55 13.90 3.42
CA GLU A 151 13.58 13.79 1.96
C GLU A 151 13.24 12.36 1.53
N TRP A 152 13.80 11.36 2.21
CA TRP A 152 13.48 9.96 1.95
C TRP A 152 12.02 9.64 2.25
N TYR A 153 11.48 10.14 3.37
CA TYR A 153 10.07 10.00 3.69
C TYR A 153 9.15 10.65 2.64
N GLU A 154 9.45 11.87 2.21
CA GLU A 154 8.66 12.57 1.19
C GLU A 154 8.68 11.84 -0.15
N ALA A 155 9.86 11.34 -0.56
CA ALA A 155 10.01 10.52 -1.76
C ALA A 155 9.23 9.21 -1.67
N LEU A 156 9.26 8.53 -0.52
CA LEU A 156 8.46 7.33 -0.29
C LEU A 156 6.96 7.63 -0.38
N ARG A 157 6.48 8.67 0.32
CA ARG A 157 5.06 9.05 0.32
C ARG A 157 4.58 9.39 -1.10
N LEU A 158 5.38 10.13 -1.87
CA LEU A 158 5.08 10.45 -3.26
C LEU A 158 5.06 9.19 -4.15
N SER A 159 6.00 8.27 -3.96
CA SER A 159 6.06 7.01 -4.72
C SER A 159 4.84 6.13 -4.47
N VAL A 160 4.41 6.01 -3.20
CA VAL A 160 3.19 5.29 -2.81
C VAL A 160 1.95 5.93 -3.43
N ARG A 161 1.85 7.27 -3.37
CA ARG A 161 0.77 8.02 -4.02
C ARG A 161 0.74 7.74 -5.52
N ASN A 162 1.87 7.90 -6.21
CA ASN A 162 1.94 7.72 -7.66
C ASN A 162 1.58 6.29 -8.06
N PHE A 163 2.04 5.29 -7.32
CA PHE A 163 1.70 3.89 -7.57
C PHE A 163 0.20 3.62 -7.46
N PHE A 164 -0.44 4.04 -6.36
CA PHE A 164 -1.87 3.83 -6.20
C PHE A 164 -2.70 4.69 -7.16
N SER A 165 -2.27 5.92 -7.44
CA SER A 165 -2.87 6.75 -8.49
C SER A 165 -2.77 6.07 -9.85
N GLU A 166 -1.63 5.49 -10.21
CA GLU A 166 -1.46 4.78 -11.48
C GLU A 166 -2.34 3.52 -11.53
N ILE A 167 -2.51 2.80 -10.42
CA ILE A 167 -3.38 1.61 -10.43
C ILE A 167 -4.85 2.00 -10.56
N PHE A 168 -5.30 2.96 -9.76
CA PHE A 168 -6.73 3.33 -9.70
C PHE A 168 -7.14 4.29 -10.83
N ASN A 169 -6.21 5.06 -11.40
CA ASN A 169 -6.47 5.90 -12.58
C ASN A 169 -6.02 5.21 -13.88
N GLY A 170 -4.94 4.43 -13.87
CA GLY A 170 -4.42 3.67 -15.02
C GLY A 170 -5.27 2.47 -15.42
N THR A 171 -6.28 2.10 -14.62
CA THR A 171 -7.41 1.30 -15.13
C THR A 171 -8.13 2.01 -16.31
N HIS A 172 -7.94 3.31 -16.51
CA HIS A 172 -8.32 4.04 -17.73
C HIS A 172 -7.18 4.21 -18.76
N ILE A 173 -5.90 4.13 -18.41
CA ILE A 173 -4.78 4.35 -19.35
C ILE A 173 -4.65 3.17 -20.34
N LEU A 174 -5.07 1.96 -19.96
CA LEU A 174 -5.24 0.85 -20.90
C LEU A 174 -6.49 0.96 -21.79
N GLN A 175 -7.30 2.02 -21.65
CA GLN A 175 -8.48 2.27 -22.49
C GLN A 175 -8.38 3.55 -23.33
N SER A 176 -7.38 4.40 -23.10
CA SER A 176 -7.16 5.61 -23.90
C SER A 176 -6.17 5.42 -25.06
N ASN A 177 -5.45 4.29 -25.13
CA ASN A 177 -4.44 4.05 -26.18
C ASN A 177 -4.98 3.49 -27.51
N SER A 178 -6.30 3.45 -27.73
CA SER A 178 -6.87 3.13 -29.04
C SER A 178 -6.93 4.32 -30.02
N TYR A 179 -6.45 5.52 -29.63
CA TYR A 179 -6.45 6.70 -30.52
C TYR A 179 -5.09 7.36 -30.77
N ILE A 180 -3.97 6.79 -30.29
CA ILE A 180 -2.62 7.31 -30.57
C ILE A 180 -1.77 6.25 -31.27
N TYR A 181 -2.31 5.67 -32.35
CA TYR A 181 -1.52 4.95 -33.36
C TYR A 181 -1.84 5.46 -34.78
N ASN A 182 -2.10 6.75 -34.92
CA ASN A 182 -2.30 7.38 -36.23
C ASN A 182 -1.56 8.71 -36.40
N ILE A 183 -0.45 8.94 -35.70
CA ILE A 183 0.58 9.90 -36.12
C ILE A 183 1.96 9.35 -35.73
N ILE A 184 2.54 8.61 -36.68
CA ILE A 184 3.95 8.37 -37.06
C ILE A 184 4.04 6.95 -37.62
#